data_AF-A0A1Q3W869-F1
#
_entry.id   AF-A0A1Q3W869-F1
#
_cell.length_a   1.000
_cell.length_b   1.000
_cell.length_c   1.000
_cell.angle_alpha   90.00
_cell.angle_beta   90.00
_cell.angle_gamma   90.00
#
_symmetry.space_group_name_H-M   'P 1'
#
loop_
_entity.id
_entity.type
_entity.pdbx_description
1 polymer ?
#
loop_
_entity_poly.entity_id
_entity_poly.type
_entity_poly.pdbx_seq_one_letter_code
_entity_poly.pdbx_strand_id
1 'polypeptide(L)'
;MKIPKRLDLTRSCFYQLPDDTANIIGYELMYRAKYPGIFKIRSGTTFFFELQNAQARDAFLNSLEVSCRQSGLITQRTTLY
;
A
#
# COMPACT_ATOMS: atom_id res chain seq x y z
N MET A 1 7.50 26.89 -6.59
CA MET A 1 6.33 25.98 -6.65
C MET A 1 6.82 24.58 -6.97
N LYS A 2 6.61 23.59 -6.08
CA LYS A 2 6.88 22.18 -6.42
C LYS A 2 5.74 21.69 -7.30
N ILE A 3 6.02 21.36 -8.55
CA ILE A 3 5.06 20.75 -9.46
C ILE A 3 4.58 19.45 -8.78
N PRO A 4 3.27 19.21 -8.61
CA PRO A 4 2.79 17.95 -8.08
C PRO A 4 3.27 16.84 -9.00
N LYS A 5 4.08 15.92 -8.48
CA LYS A 5 4.47 14.71 -9.20
C LYS A 5 3.19 13.97 -9.53
N ARG A 6 2.89 13.83 -10.82
CA ARG A 6 1.77 13.01 -11.29
C ARG A 6 2.01 11.57 -10.86
N LEU A 7 1.02 10.98 -10.19
CA LEU A 7 1.09 9.60 -9.75
C LEU A 7 1.14 8.67 -10.95
N ASP A 8 2.12 7.78 -11.01
CA ASP A 8 2.15 6.72 -12.01
C ASP A 8 1.36 5.51 -11.48
N LEU A 9 0.10 5.41 -11.91
CA LEU A 9 -0.83 4.35 -11.52
C LEU A 9 -0.40 2.96 -12.03
N THR A 10 0.51 2.88 -13.01
CA THR A 10 0.98 1.60 -13.53
C THR A 10 1.92 0.89 -12.57
N ARG A 11 2.65 1.64 -11.74
CA ARG A 11 3.66 1.12 -10.80
C ARG A 11 3.34 1.41 -9.34
N SER A 12 2.19 2.01 -9.06
CA SER A 12 1.81 2.38 -7.70
C SER A 12 0.52 1.68 -7.27
N CYS A 13 0.36 1.50 -5.96
CA CYS A 13 -0.85 0.92 -5.39
C CYS A 13 -1.18 1.54 -4.03
N PHE A 14 -2.43 1.33 -3.62
CA PHE A 14 -2.94 1.71 -2.33
C PHE A 14 -3.33 0.46 -1.55
N TYR A 15 -3.09 0.50 -0.25
CA TYR A 15 -3.61 -0.46 0.70
C TYR A 15 -4.41 0.29 1.76
N GLN A 16 -5.69 -0.02 1.87
CA GLN A 16 -6.58 0.64 2.82
C GLN A 16 -6.95 -0.35 3.94
N LEU A 17 -6.73 0.08 5.17
CA LEU A 17 -7.19 -0.63 6.36
C LEU A 17 -8.66 -0.27 6.67
N PRO A 18 -9.38 -1.11 7.43
CA PRO A 18 -10.69 -0.75 7.97
C PRO A 18 -10.65 0.56 8.77
N ASP A 19 -11.70 1.36 8.68
CA ASP A 19 -11.76 2.70 9.27
C ASP A 19 -11.66 2.68 10.82
N ASP A 20 -11.98 1.55 11.46
CA ASP A 20 -11.91 1.33 12.90
C ASP A 20 -10.54 0.80 13.39
N THR A 21 -9.54 0.77 12.52
CA THR A 21 -8.20 0.29 12.89
C THR A 21 -7.58 1.15 14.00
N ALA A 22 -7.48 0.60 15.21
CA ALA A 22 -6.98 1.33 16.38
C ALA A 22 -5.47 1.65 16.34
N ASN A 23 -4.66 0.90 15.57
CA ASN A 23 -3.19 1.01 15.58
C ASN A 23 -2.58 1.43 14.23
N ILE A 24 -3.15 2.44 13.58
CA ILE A 24 -2.69 2.94 12.27
C ILE A 24 -1.20 3.36 12.30
N ILE A 25 -0.75 3.99 13.39
CA ILE A 25 0.65 4.44 13.54
C ILE A 25 1.59 3.24 13.60
N GLY A 26 1.23 2.17 14.32
CA GLY A 26 2.00 0.93 14.36
C GLY A 26 2.15 0.30 12.98
N TYR A 27 1.06 0.25 12.19
CA TYR A 27 1.11 -0.22 10.80
C TYR A 27 2.00 0.65 9.93
N GLU A 28 1.95 1.97 10.09
CA GLU A 28 2.83 2.90 9.36
C GLU A 28 4.31 2.61 9.64
N LEU A 29 4.67 2.49 10.92
CA LEU A 29 6.05 2.19 11.32
C LEU A 29 6.51 0.82 10.79
N MET A 30 5.65 -0.19 10.89
CA MET A 30 5.91 -1.52 10.35
C MET A 30 6.14 -1.48 8.83
N TYR A 31 5.28 -0.79 8.07
CA TYR A 31 5.42 -0.70 6.62
C TYR A 31 6.65 0.11 6.19
N ARG A 32 6.99 1.18 6.91
CA ARG A 32 8.24 1.94 6.69
C ARG A 32 9.47 1.06 6.88
N ALA A 33 9.48 0.20 7.91
CA ALA A 33 10.59 -0.69 8.21
C ALA A 33 10.69 -1.88 7.25
N LYS A 34 9.55 -2.50 6.91
CA LYS A 34 9.48 -3.71 6.06
C LYS A 34 9.68 -3.40 4.58
N TYR A 35 9.27 -2.22 4.14
CA TYR A 35 9.25 -1.84 2.73
C TYR A 35 9.99 -0.51 2.49
N PRO A 36 11.29 -0.44 2.86
CA PRO A 36 12.07 0.77 2.70
C PRO A 36 12.19 1.12 1.22
N GLY A 37 11.96 2.39 0.89
CA GLY A 37 12.08 2.89 -0.48
C GLY A 37 10.83 2.70 -1.37
N ILE A 38 9.93 1.77 -1.06
CA ILE A 38 8.65 1.63 -1.80
C ILE A 38 7.47 2.26 -1.04
N PHE A 39 7.43 2.20 0.29
CA PHE A 39 6.45 2.95 1.06
C PHE A 39 6.72 4.45 0.95
N LYS A 40 5.70 5.24 0.62
CA LYS A 40 5.85 6.67 0.35
C LYS A 40 5.13 7.53 1.37
N ILE A 41 3.84 7.31 1.57
CA ILE A 41 3.02 8.13 2.47
C ILE A 41 1.80 7.37 2.98
N ARG A 42 1.25 7.84 4.10
CA ARG A 42 -0.06 7.45 4.62
C ARG A 42 -0.99 8.66 4.60
N SER A 43 -2.26 8.43 4.27
CA SER A 43 -3.36 9.38 4.47
C SER A 43 -4.53 8.64 5.12
N GLY A 44 -4.87 8.98 6.37
CA GLY A 44 -5.89 8.24 7.12
C GLY A 44 -5.55 6.76 7.29
N THR A 45 -6.47 5.89 6.88
CA THR A 45 -6.31 4.42 6.84
C THR A 45 -5.67 3.90 5.55
N THR A 46 -5.32 4.80 4.62
CA THR A 46 -4.76 4.45 3.32
C THR A 46 -3.25 4.63 3.29
N PHE A 47 -2.54 3.58 2.88
CA PHE A 47 -1.10 3.51 2.73
C PHE A 47 -0.74 3.47 1.25
N PHE A 48 0.21 4.31 0.84
CA PHE A 48 0.63 4.44 -0.54
C PHE A 48 2.02 3.85 -0.77
N PHE A 49 2.12 3.01 -1.80
CA PHE A 49 3.34 2.33 -2.24
C PHE A 49 3.62 2.62 -3.71
N GLU A 50 4.86 2.99 -4.02
CA GLU A 50 5.33 3.21 -5.39
C GLU A 50 6.50 2.27 -5.67
N LEU A 51 6.35 1.46 -6.71
CA LEU A 51 7.27 0.41 -7.11
C LEU A 51 7.95 0.77 -8.43
N GLN A 52 8.91 -0.05 -8.85
CA GLN A 52 9.73 0.24 -10.03
C GLN A 52 8.93 0.09 -11.34
N ASN A 53 8.04 -0.88 -11.41
CA ASN A 53 7.25 -1.21 -12.60
C ASN A 53 5.95 -1.97 -12.21
N ALA A 54 5.09 -2.22 -13.20
CA ALA A 54 3.82 -2.92 -13.01
C ALA A 54 3.98 -4.35 -12.47
N GLN A 55 4.99 -5.09 -12.95
CA GLN A 55 5.26 -6.45 -12.49
C GLN A 55 5.62 -6.49 -11.00
N ALA A 56 6.47 -5.56 -10.53
CA ALA A 56 6.82 -5.43 -9.13
C ALA A 56 5.61 -5.07 -8.26
N ARG A 57 4.76 -4.14 -8.74
CA ARG A 57 3.49 -3.78 -8.09
C ARG A 57 2.59 -5.00 -7.91
N ASP A 58 2.41 -5.79 -8.96
CA ASP A 58 1.52 -6.96 -8.92
C ASP A 58 2.08 -8.07 -8.03
N ALA A 59 3.39 -8.28 -8.04
CA ALA A 59 4.06 -9.20 -7.12
C ALA A 59 3.91 -8.77 -5.65
N PHE A 60 4.06 -7.47 -5.37
CA PHE A 60 3.84 -6.91 -4.03
C PHE A 60 2.40 -7.09 -3.56
N LEU A 61 1.42 -6.76 -4.39
CA LEU A 61 0.00 -6.94 -4.07
C LEU A 61 -0.34 -8.41 -3.82
N ASN A 62 0.14 -9.33 -4.66
CA ASN A 62 -0.03 -10.77 -4.46
C ASN A 62 0.56 -11.23 -3.11
N SER A 63 1.78 -10.79 -2.78
CA SER A 63 2.43 -11.16 -1.52
C SER A 63 1.65 -10.64 -0.31
N LEU A 64 1.17 -9.40 -0.39
CA LEU A 64 0.39 -8.79 0.68
C LEU A 64 -0.94 -9.54 0.90
N GLU A 65 -1.65 -9.89 -0.17
CA GLU A 65 -2.89 -10.65 -0.10
C GLU A 65 -2.70 -12.05 0.48
N VAL A 66 -1.62 -12.75 0.09
CA VAL A 66 -1.29 -14.06 0.68
C VAL A 66 -1.04 -13.91 2.18
N SER A 67 -0.28 -12.88 2.59
CA SER A 67 -0.03 -12.61 4.02
C SER A 67 -1.32 -12.31 4.77
N CYS A 68 -2.21 -11.48 4.21
CA CYS A 68 -3.50 -11.18 4.82
C CYS A 68 -4.36 -12.45 4.96
N ARG A 69 -4.44 -13.27 3.92
CA ARG A 69 -5.19 -14.53 3.94
C ARG A 69 -4.66 -15.51 4.98
N GLN A 70 -3.35 -15.63 5.11
CA GLN A 70 -2.71 -16.46 6.16
C GLN A 70 -3.02 -15.96 7.57
N SER A 71 -3.23 -14.65 7.73
CA SER A 71 -3.68 -14.04 8.98
C SER A 71 -5.21 -14.03 9.16
N GLY A 72 -5.97 -14.69 8.28
CA GLY A 72 -7.44 -14.73 8.33
C GLY A 72 -8.14 -13.43 7.91
N LEU A 73 -7.40 -12.49 7.31
CA LEU A 73 -7.94 -11.22 6.82
C LEU A 73 -8.42 -11.38 5.37
N ILE A 74 -9.62 -10.89 5.09
CA ILE A 74 -10.18 -10.82 3.75
C ILE A 74 -9.78 -9.49 3.12
N THR A 75 -9.17 -9.55 1.94
CA THR A 75 -8.79 -8.36 1.16
C THR A 75 -9.58 -8.31 -0.14
N GLN A 76 -9.83 -7.09 -0.64
CA GLN A 76 -10.47 -6.85 -1.93
C GLN A 76 -9.58 -5.92 -2.77
N ARG A 77 -9.35 -6.28 -4.03
CA ARG A 77 -8.73 -5.37 -5.00
C ARG A 77 -9.77 -4.42 -5.56
N THR A 78 -9.44 -3.14 -5.59
CA THR A 78 -10.24 -2.11 -6.27
C THR A 78 -9.35 -1.41 -7.28
N THR A 79 -9.83 -1.34 -8.53
CA THR A 79 -9.23 -0.49 -9.55
C THR A 79 -9.88 0.88 -9.48
N LEU A 80 -9.06 1.92 -9.33
CA LEU A 80 -9.54 3.30 -9.43
C LEU A 80 -9.63 3.66 -10.92
N TYR A 81 -10.82 4.03 -11.39
CA TYR A 81 -11.08 4.50 -12.75
C TYR A 81 -10.95 6.02 -12.84
#